data_AF-A0A521H124-F1
#
_entry.id   AF-A0A521H124-F1
#
_cell.length_a   1.000
_cell.length_b   1.000
_cell.length_c   1.000
_cell.angle_alpha   90.00
_cell.angle_beta   90.00
_cell.angle_gamma   90.00
#
_symmetry.space_group_name_H-M   'P 1'
#
loop_
_entity.id
_entity.type
_entity.pdbx_description
1 polymer ?
#
loop_
_entity_poly.entity_id
_entity_poly.type
_entity_poly.pdbx_seq_one_letter_code
_entity_poly.pdbx_strand_id
1 'polypeptide(L)'
;MAMMALATSGTTQDIIAVDYTGSLLPIDSATGHMFFLDDPGPNTMNSLAKNSRGELFTVITILGQPSVVYQIDPYRAMTSPVVQIPLGSVRALAFGAGDLLYALNDPLGTAGDGVDDLYTIDLTTGTAQYIGTPGLVGLYSLAYWNGVLYSYDEGGQPTSGEGLITIDPATGLGTDVNPAIPGVDGAVGTLCFSDLGVLYAGGGAFGILDTTTGAHTMVSFLPVPVNGMEFLDPISNPLRLSVTGQCPGVLAAAVDGASPRDVIAWLYSVGSSGPFTIPSDPCAGTLLDLGANVRLGTQTLAGEFGNARAVGFTAPAAVCGQLRIQALNLTTCETSNVVFVE
;
A
#
# COMPACT_ATOMS: atom_id res chain seq x y z
N MET A 1 35.96 -8.19 18.48
CA MET A 1 34.90 -9.18 18.19
C MET A 1 33.71 -8.38 17.69
N ALA A 2 33.59 -8.20 16.38
CA ALA A 2 32.55 -7.38 15.78
C ALA A 2 31.26 -8.20 15.73
N MET A 3 30.20 -7.71 16.39
CA MET A 3 28.87 -8.29 16.31
C MET A 3 28.32 -7.94 14.92
N MET A 4 28.41 -8.90 14.00
CA MET A 4 27.72 -8.84 12.71
C MET A 4 26.26 -9.16 13.01
N ALA A 5 25.44 -8.13 13.21
CA ALA A 5 24.01 -8.30 13.31
C ALA A 5 23.50 -8.82 11.95
N LEU A 6 22.99 -10.05 11.93
CA LEU A 6 22.20 -10.52 10.79
C LEU A 6 21.00 -9.59 10.67
N ALA A 7 20.94 -8.82 9.58
CA ALA A 7 19.71 -8.14 9.18
C ALA A 7 18.64 -9.22 9.00
N THR A 8 17.59 -9.17 9.81
CA THR A 8 16.41 -10.01 9.63
C THR A 8 15.80 -9.68 8.28
N SER A 9 15.82 -10.63 7.35
CA SER A 9 15.28 -10.50 5.99
C SER A 9 13.75 -10.59 5.99
N GLY A 10 13.09 -9.67 6.69
CA GLY A 10 11.69 -9.33 6.49
C GLY A 10 11.64 -7.81 6.53
N THR A 11 11.19 -7.12 5.49
CA THR A 11 9.85 -7.29 4.91
C THR A 11 9.83 -7.09 3.39
N THR A 12 9.36 -8.11 2.68
CA THR A 12 8.94 -8.07 1.28
C THR A 12 7.61 -7.30 1.16
N GLN A 13 7.62 -6.28 0.29
CA GLN A 13 6.50 -5.46 -0.16
C GLN A 13 5.69 -4.76 0.95
N ASP A 14 5.91 -3.47 1.04
CA ASP A 14 5.43 -2.61 2.10
C ASP A 14 4.85 -1.30 1.58
N ILE A 15 5.01 -0.99 0.28
CA ILE A 15 4.41 0.21 -0.33
C ILE A 15 3.43 -0.20 -1.43
N ILE A 16 2.26 0.45 -1.43
CA ILE A 16 1.33 0.47 -2.56
C ILE A 16 1.31 1.87 -3.15
N ALA A 17 1.27 1.96 -4.47
CA ALA A 17 1.21 3.22 -5.18
C ALA A 17 0.07 3.26 -6.19
N VAL A 18 -0.29 4.48 -6.59
CA VAL A 18 -1.18 4.79 -7.71
C VAL A 18 -0.45 5.65 -8.72
N ASP A 19 -0.70 5.42 -10.01
CA ASP A 19 -0.29 6.32 -11.07
C ASP A 19 -1.44 7.20 -11.58
N TYR A 20 -1.12 8.12 -12.49
CA TYR A 20 -2.12 9.00 -13.09
C TYR A 20 -3.18 8.25 -13.92
N THR A 21 -2.89 7.04 -14.39
CA THR A 21 -3.83 6.25 -15.18
C THR A 21 -4.81 5.44 -14.34
N GLY A 22 -4.59 5.39 -13.02
CA GLY A 22 -5.45 4.70 -12.06
C GLY A 22 -4.97 3.30 -11.72
N SER A 23 -3.76 2.93 -12.11
CA SER A 23 -3.16 1.64 -11.82
C SER A 23 -2.75 1.52 -10.36
N LEU A 24 -2.91 0.32 -9.77
CA LEU A 24 -2.30 -0.02 -8.49
C LEU A 24 -0.95 -0.71 -8.69
N LEU A 25 0.07 -0.16 -8.06
CA LEU A 25 1.47 -0.49 -8.30
C LEU A 25 2.16 -0.79 -6.97
N PRO A 26 2.38 -2.06 -6.60
CA PRO A 26 3.19 -2.37 -5.44
C PRO A 26 4.63 -2.02 -5.68
N ILE A 27 5.29 -1.52 -4.63
CA ILE A 27 6.71 -1.19 -4.64
C ILE A 27 7.36 -1.90 -3.46
N ASP A 28 8.45 -2.61 -3.75
CA ASP A 28 9.36 -3.12 -2.74
C ASP A 28 10.24 -1.97 -2.23
N SER A 29 10.06 -1.50 -0.99
CA SER A 29 10.76 -0.30 -0.49
C SER A 29 12.29 -0.43 -0.44
N ALA A 30 12.81 -1.66 -0.38
CA ALA A 30 14.25 -1.90 -0.30
C ALA A 30 14.92 -1.80 -1.67
N THR A 31 14.21 -2.17 -2.74
CA THR A 31 14.77 -2.30 -4.10
C THR A 31 14.15 -1.35 -5.11
N GLY A 32 13.01 -0.74 -4.78
CA GLY A 32 12.18 0.04 -5.71
C GLY A 32 11.64 -0.80 -6.87
N HIS A 33 11.62 -2.14 -6.73
CA HIS A 33 11.05 -3.00 -7.77
C HIS A 33 9.52 -2.92 -7.73
N MET A 34 8.93 -2.63 -8.88
CA MET A 34 7.51 -2.34 -9.03
C MET A 34 6.80 -3.48 -9.77
N PHE A 35 5.55 -3.75 -9.37
CA PHE A 35 4.67 -4.71 -10.01
C PHE A 35 3.39 -4.02 -10.47
N PHE A 36 2.72 -4.62 -11.46
CA PHE A 36 1.40 -4.18 -11.89
C PHE A 36 0.35 -5.12 -11.33
N LEU A 37 -0.64 -4.59 -10.63
CA LEU A 37 -1.74 -5.38 -10.10
C LEU A 37 -2.95 -5.37 -11.04
N ASP A 38 -3.55 -4.20 -11.19
CA ASP A 38 -4.77 -3.96 -11.96
C ASP A 38 -5.03 -2.45 -12.06
N ASP A 39 -6.06 -2.08 -12.82
CA ASP A 39 -6.60 -0.71 -12.93
C ASP A 39 -7.96 -0.62 -12.21
N PRO A 40 -7.98 -0.55 -10.87
CA PRO A 40 -9.21 -0.66 -10.08
C PRO A 40 -10.11 0.58 -10.09
N GLY A 41 -9.70 1.65 -10.75
CA GLY A 41 -10.36 2.93 -10.57
C GLY A 41 -10.24 3.88 -11.75
N PRO A 42 -10.84 5.06 -11.59
CA PRO A 42 -10.87 6.05 -12.66
C PRO A 42 -9.47 6.64 -12.88
N ASN A 43 -9.18 6.98 -14.13
CA ASN A 43 -7.99 7.76 -14.48
C ASN A 43 -7.96 9.07 -13.66
N THR A 44 -6.78 9.68 -13.57
CA THR A 44 -6.48 10.94 -12.86
C THR A 44 -6.40 10.83 -11.34
N MET A 45 -5.88 9.69 -10.85
CA MET A 45 -5.48 9.56 -9.44
C MET A 45 -4.22 10.37 -9.19
N ASN A 46 -4.29 11.32 -8.26
CA ASN A 46 -3.20 12.26 -8.01
C ASN A 46 -2.48 12.04 -6.68
N SER A 47 -3.02 11.24 -5.77
CA SER A 47 -2.44 11.09 -4.43
C SER A 47 -2.87 9.79 -3.77
N LEU A 48 -2.22 9.45 -2.65
CA LEU A 48 -2.62 8.36 -1.78
C LEU A 48 -2.36 8.79 -0.33
N ALA A 49 -3.30 8.49 0.57
CA ALA A 49 -3.15 8.76 2.00
C ALA A 49 -3.79 7.63 2.82
N LYS A 50 -3.13 7.21 3.90
CA LYS A 50 -3.64 6.21 4.85
C LYS A 50 -4.09 6.86 6.17
N ASN A 51 -5.27 6.47 6.65
CA ASN A 51 -5.72 6.87 7.99
C ASN A 51 -5.24 5.91 9.09
N SER A 52 -5.51 6.21 10.35
CA SER A 52 -5.10 5.40 11.51
C SER A 52 -5.68 3.97 11.55
N ARG A 53 -6.66 3.66 10.69
CA ARG A 53 -7.29 2.33 10.55
C ARG A 53 -6.71 1.51 9.39
N GLY A 54 -5.71 2.03 8.69
CA GLY A 54 -5.12 1.37 7.52
C GLY A 54 -5.95 1.52 6.25
N GLU A 55 -6.99 2.37 6.25
CA GLU A 55 -7.79 2.61 5.06
C GLU A 55 -7.07 3.60 4.13
N LEU A 56 -7.03 3.27 2.84
CA LEU A 56 -6.37 4.07 1.81
C LEU A 56 -7.37 4.96 1.08
N PHE A 57 -6.98 6.21 0.84
CA PHE A 57 -7.77 7.20 0.13
C PHE A 57 -6.95 7.85 -0.97
N THR A 58 -7.57 8.07 -2.12
CA THR A 58 -7.02 8.83 -3.24
C THR A 58 -7.98 9.95 -3.62
N VAL A 59 -7.48 10.95 -4.34
CA VAL A 59 -8.31 11.96 -4.97
C VAL A 59 -8.23 11.83 -6.48
N ILE A 60 -9.39 12.02 -7.10
CA ILE A 60 -9.52 12.09 -8.55
C ILE A 60 -9.83 13.53 -8.92
N THR A 61 -9.01 14.06 -9.81
CA THR A 61 -9.04 15.46 -10.17
C THR A 61 -9.27 15.59 -11.67
N ILE A 62 -10.39 16.23 -11.99
CA ILE A 62 -10.74 16.61 -13.36
C ILE A 62 -10.73 18.12 -13.41
N LEU A 63 -9.87 18.68 -14.26
CA LEU A 63 -9.72 20.14 -14.38
C LEU A 63 -11.06 20.82 -14.64
N GLY A 64 -11.36 21.82 -13.82
CA GLY A 64 -12.60 22.59 -13.90
C GLY A 64 -13.84 21.88 -13.34
N GLN A 65 -13.68 20.72 -12.67
CA GLN A 65 -14.75 20.03 -11.96
C GLN A 65 -14.39 19.86 -10.47
N PRO A 66 -15.39 19.75 -9.58
CA PRO A 66 -15.15 19.31 -8.22
C PRO A 66 -14.44 17.95 -8.18
N SER A 67 -13.39 17.84 -7.38
CA SER A 67 -12.67 16.58 -7.16
C SER A 67 -13.50 15.61 -6.32
N VAL A 68 -13.20 14.32 -6.44
CA VAL A 68 -13.85 13.27 -5.66
C VAL A 68 -12.81 12.46 -4.92
N VAL A 69 -13.01 12.29 -3.62
CA VAL A 69 -12.19 11.39 -2.79
C VAL A 69 -12.75 9.98 -2.93
N TYR A 70 -11.86 9.03 -3.21
CA TYR A 70 -12.17 7.60 -3.29
C TYR A 70 -11.44 6.85 -2.19
N GLN A 71 -12.07 5.80 -1.67
CA GLN A 71 -11.42 4.79 -0.85
C GLN A 71 -10.90 3.68 -1.78
N ILE A 72 -9.69 3.21 -1.53
CA ILE A 72 -9.07 2.09 -2.23
C ILE A 72 -9.12 0.86 -1.31
N ASP A 73 -9.66 -0.24 -1.83
CA ASP A 73 -9.47 -1.57 -1.28
C ASP A 73 -8.35 -2.25 -2.09
N PRO A 74 -7.10 -2.27 -1.58
CA PRO A 74 -5.99 -2.83 -2.30
C PRO A 74 -6.22 -4.34 -2.52
N TYR A 75 -6.72 -5.07 -1.52
CA TYR A 75 -6.89 -6.52 -1.57
C TYR A 75 -7.84 -7.00 -2.67
N ARG A 76 -8.83 -6.18 -3.02
CA ARG A 76 -9.79 -6.48 -4.09
C ARG A 76 -9.49 -5.77 -5.40
N ALA A 77 -8.47 -4.90 -5.42
CA ALA A 77 -8.27 -3.94 -6.49
C ALA A 77 -9.61 -3.25 -6.84
N MET A 78 -10.20 -2.57 -5.85
CA MET A 78 -11.44 -1.83 -6.04
C MET A 78 -11.33 -0.41 -5.50
N THR A 79 -11.99 0.53 -6.17
CA THR A 79 -12.19 1.90 -5.67
C THR A 79 -13.66 2.17 -5.41
N SER A 80 -13.96 2.98 -4.39
CA SER A 80 -15.32 3.38 -4.06
C SER A 80 -15.38 4.88 -3.76
N PRO A 81 -16.30 5.64 -4.37
CA PRO A 81 -16.40 7.07 -4.09
C PRO A 81 -16.84 7.29 -2.64
N VAL A 82 -16.15 8.20 -1.95
CA VAL A 82 -16.43 8.57 -0.56
C VAL A 82 -17.22 9.87 -0.54
N VAL A 83 -16.63 10.93 -1.09
CA VAL A 83 -17.22 12.27 -1.05
C VAL A 83 -16.71 13.16 -2.17
N GLN A 84 -17.56 14.06 -2.66
CA GLN A 84 -17.18 15.12 -3.58
C GLN A 84 -16.76 16.35 -2.78
N ILE A 85 -15.66 16.98 -3.18
CA ILE A 85 -15.10 18.17 -2.52
C ILE A 85 -15.10 19.37 -3.48
N PRO A 86 -15.32 20.61 -3.01
CA PRO A 86 -15.43 21.79 -3.86
C PRO A 86 -14.05 22.33 -4.32
N LEU A 87 -13.09 21.43 -4.57
CA LEU A 87 -11.72 21.75 -4.99
C LEU A 87 -11.49 21.22 -6.41
N GLY A 88 -10.87 22.04 -7.27
CA GLY A 88 -10.76 21.77 -8.71
C GLY A 88 -9.45 21.14 -9.16
N SER A 89 -8.40 21.20 -8.33
CA SER A 89 -7.10 20.60 -8.65
C SER A 89 -6.36 20.13 -7.41
N VAL A 90 -6.85 19.05 -6.79
CA VAL A 90 -6.15 18.47 -5.64
C VAL A 90 -4.95 17.67 -6.14
N ARG A 91 -3.77 18.06 -5.67
CA ARG A 91 -2.49 17.45 -6.05
C ARG A 91 -2.06 16.39 -5.06
N ALA A 92 -2.24 16.65 -3.76
CA ALA A 92 -1.77 15.75 -2.73
C ALA A 92 -2.78 15.61 -1.58
N LEU A 93 -2.73 14.47 -0.90
CA LEU A 93 -3.50 14.17 0.31
C LEU A 93 -2.56 13.63 1.40
N ALA A 94 -2.85 13.91 2.67
CA ALA A 94 -2.20 13.26 3.80
C ALA A 94 -3.13 13.26 5.02
N PHE A 95 -3.20 12.16 5.77
CA PHE A 95 -3.86 12.17 7.08
C PHE A 95 -2.87 12.63 8.15
N GLY A 96 -3.31 13.56 8.98
CA GLY A 96 -2.57 13.96 10.19
C GLY A 96 -3.17 13.39 11.48
N ALA A 97 -2.84 14.03 12.60
CA ALA A 97 -3.35 13.63 13.91
C ALA A 97 -4.89 13.61 13.97
N GLY A 98 -5.45 12.53 14.51
CA GLY A 98 -6.89 12.37 14.67
C GLY A 98 -7.64 12.10 13.35
N ASP A 99 -6.97 11.55 12.34
CA ASP A 99 -7.53 11.28 11.01
C ASP A 99 -8.07 12.53 10.30
N LEU A 100 -7.47 13.69 10.58
CA LEU A 100 -7.74 14.91 9.83
C LEU A 100 -7.06 14.84 8.46
N LEU A 101 -7.86 14.83 7.39
CA LEU A 101 -7.35 14.77 6.02
C LEU A 101 -6.94 16.16 5.53
N TYR A 102 -5.67 16.33 5.19
CA TYR A 102 -5.12 17.51 4.54
C TYR A 102 -5.08 17.32 3.03
N ALA A 103 -5.26 18.42 2.30
CA ALA A 103 -5.20 18.44 0.85
C ALA A 103 -4.41 19.67 0.36
N LEU A 104 -3.49 19.47 -0.59
CA LEU A 104 -2.92 20.56 -1.39
C LEU A 104 -3.75 20.72 -2.65
N ASN A 105 -4.25 21.92 -2.88
CA ASN A 105 -5.01 22.26 -4.07
C ASN A 105 -4.32 23.38 -4.85
N ASP A 106 -4.16 23.18 -6.15
CA ASP A 106 -3.77 24.23 -7.08
C ASP A 106 -5.03 24.98 -7.58
N PRO A 107 -5.28 26.22 -7.14
CA PRO A 107 -6.48 26.95 -7.53
C PRO A 107 -6.51 27.30 -9.03
N LEU A 108 -5.37 27.33 -9.72
CA LEU A 108 -5.31 27.63 -11.16
C LEU A 108 -5.53 26.37 -12.01
N GLY A 109 -5.29 25.19 -11.45
CA GLY A 109 -5.41 23.91 -12.14
C GLY A 109 -4.41 23.73 -13.28
N THR A 110 -3.34 24.51 -13.28
CA THR A 110 -2.27 24.47 -14.28
C THR A 110 -0.97 24.09 -13.57
N ALA A 111 -0.43 22.93 -13.94
CA ALA A 111 0.83 22.41 -13.43
C ALA A 111 1.92 23.50 -13.44
N GLY A 112 2.46 23.80 -12.25
CA GLY A 112 3.59 24.73 -12.09
C GLY A 112 3.31 26.25 -12.09
N ASP A 113 2.06 26.71 -12.33
CA ASP A 113 1.79 28.15 -12.51
C ASP A 113 1.06 28.83 -11.33
N GLY A 114 0.49 28.04 -10.42
CA GLY A 114 -0.28 28.51 -9.26
C GLY A 114 0.42 28.23 -7.95
N VAL A 115 0.28 29.15 -7.00
CA VAL A 115 0.65 28.90 -5.60
C VAL A 115 -0.38 27.92 -5.04
N ASP A 116 0.10 26.82 -4.47
CA ASP A 116 -0.77 25.79 -3.90
C ASP A 116 -1.39 26.29 -2.58
N ASP A 117 -2.60 25.84 -2.27
CA ASP A 117 -3.33 26.17 -1.05
C ASP A 117 -3.56 24.91 -0.22
N LEU A 118 -3.39 25.03 1.11
CA LEU A 118 -3.62 23.94 2.06
C LEU A 118 -5.04 23.99 2.63
N TYR A 119 -5.72 22.84 2.59
CA TYR A 119 -7.06 22.64 3.13
C TYR A 119 -7.10 21.46 4.10
N THR A 120 -8.08 21.46 5.00
CA THR A 120 -8.61 20.23 5.60
C THR A 120 -9.89 19.80 4.88
N ILE A 121 -10.14 18.49 4.84
CA ILE A 121 -11.32 17.88 4.23
C ILE A 121 -12.09 17.08 5.27
N ASP A 122 -13.39 17.35 5.41
CA ASP A 122 -14.31 16.49 6.15
C ASP A 122 -14.88 15.42 5.20
N LEU A 123 -14.46 14.17 5.39
CA LEU A 123 -14.90 13.03 4.58
C LEU A 123 -16.40 12.71 4.71
N THR A 124 -17.09 13.21 5.74
CA THR A 124 -18.53 13.00 5.93
C THR A 124 -19.35 13.98 5.10
N THR A 125 -18.92 15.23 5.04
CA THR A 125 -19.70 16.32 4.42
C THR A 125 -19.14 16.80 3.08
N GLY A 126 -17.87 16.50 2.79
CA GLY A 126 -17.16 17.01 1.61
C GLY A 126 -16.71 18.45 1.78
N THR A 127 -16.88 19.02 2.97
CA THR A 127 -16.48 20.40 3.24
C THR A 127 -14.96 20.50 3.20
N ALA A 128 -14.45 21.46 2.42
CA ALA A 128 -13.05 21.86 2.43
C ALA A 128 -12.90 23.16 3.22
N GLN A 129 -12.06 23.15 4.25
CA GLN A 129 -11.73 24.33 5.04
C GLN A 129 -10.30 24.78 4.74
N TYR A 130 -10.18 26.01 4.23
CA TYR A 130 -8.88 26.62 3.97
C TYR A 130 -8.10 26.84 5.27
N ILE A 131 -6.81 26.48 5.25
CA ILE A 131 -5.88 26.69 6.36
C ILE A 131 -4.97 27.88 6.04
N GLY A 132 -4.32 27.84 4.88
CA GLY A 132 -3.28 28.79 4.50
C GLY A 132 -2.59 28.40 3.21
N THR A 133 -1.64 29.24 2.79
CA THR A 133 -0.86 29.08 1.57
C THR A 133 0.59 28.80 1.95
N PRO A 134 1.22 27.69 1.51
CA PRO A 134 2.64 27.41 1.73
C PRO A 134 3.58 28.47 1.18
N GLY A 135 3.12 29.23 0.18
CA GLY A 135 3.89 30.29 -0.47
C GLY A 135 4.75 29.81 -1.64
N LEU A 136 4.56 28.55 -2.05
CA LEU A 136 5.32 27.87 -3.09
C LEU A 136 4.39 27.38 -4.20
N VAL A 137 4.96 27.18 -5.37
CA VAL A 137 4.28 26.62 -6.54
C VAL A 137 4.80 25.21 -6.78
N GLY A 138 4.01 24.32 -7.35
CA GLY A 138 4.53 23.02 -7.79
C GLY A 138 4.69 21.99 -6.66
N LEU A 139 3.90 22.10 -5.60
CA LEU A 139 3.83 21.10 -4.55
C LEU A 139 2.92 19.94 -4.99
N TYR A 140 3.53 18.81 -5.36
CA TYR A 140 2.80 17.63 -5.85
C TYR A 140 2.58 16.55 -4.80
N SER A 141 3.28 16.63 -3.67
CA SER A 141 3.28 15.59 -2.65
C SER A 141 2.90 16.13 -1.28
N LEU A 142 2.39 15.26 -0.41
CA LEU A 142 2.08 15.61 0.97
C LEU A 142 2.22 14.35 1.84
N ALA A 143 2.94 14.46 2.95
CA ALA A 143 3.06 13.40 3.95
C ALA A 143 3.04 14.02 5.35
N TYR A 144 2.51 13.33 6.34
CA TYR A 144 2.45 13.82 7.72
C TYR A 144 3.34 12.99 8.63
N TRP A 145 4.12 13.67 9.49
CA TRP A 145 4.87 13.01 10.55
C TRP A 145 5.10 13.93 11.74
N ASN A 146 4.80 13.43 12.95
CA ASN A 146 5.08 14.12 14.22
C ASN A 146 4.63 15.60 14.28
N GLY A 147 3.43 15.91 13.78
CA GLY A 147 2.89 17.28 13.83
C GLY A 147 3.30 18.17 12.66
N VAL A 148 4.09 17.67 11.72
CA VAL A 148 4.59 18.43 10.57
C VAL A 148 4.11 17.78 9.27
N LEU A 149 3.69 18.60 8.32
CA LEU A 149 3.47 18.16 6.95
C LEU A 149 4.75 18.35 6.15
N TYR A 150 5.05 17.40 5.28
CA TYR A 150 6.17 17.43 4.36
C TYR A 150 5.63 17.44 2.94
N SER A 151 6.24 18.24 2.08
CA SER A 151 5.96 18.29 0.66
C SER A 151 7.28 18.37 -0.10
N TYR A 152 7.24 18.11 -1.39
CA TYR A 152 8.39 18.29 -2.28
C TYR A 152 8.01 19.30 -3.35
N ASP A 153 8.79 20.37 -3.43
CA ASP A 153 8.72 21.37 -4.47
C ASP A 153 9.64 20.94 -5.62
N GLU A 154 9.03 20.47 -6.70
CA GLU A 154 9.74 20.16 -7.94
C GLU A 154 10.07 21.43 -8.75
N GLY A 155 9.39 22.54 -8.44
CA GLY A 155 9.40 23.80 -9.16
C GLY A 155 8.35 23.87 -10.26
N GLY A 156 8.19 25.06 -10.83
CA GLY A 156 7.51 25.26 -12.11
C GLY A 156 8.54 25.34 -13.23
N GLN A 157 8.29 24.72 -14.38
CA GLN A 157 9.12 24.91 -15.57
C GLN A 157 9.23 26.41 -15.90
N PRO A 158 10.43 27.02 -15.97
CA PRO A 158 11.76 26.40 -16.12
C PRO A 158 12.66 26.41 -14.87
N THR A 159 12.13 26.76 -13.70
CA THR A 159 12.89 26.88 -12.44
C THR A 159 12.87 25.57 -11.66
N SER A 160 14.03 25.14 -11.17
CA SER A 160 14.09 24.10 -10.14
C SER A 160 13.37 24.58 -8.88
N GLY A 161 12.57 23.71 -8.28
CA GLY A 161 11.94 23.98 -7.00
C GLY A 161 12.93 24.07 -5.84
N GLU A 162 12.40 24.35 -4.66
CA GLU A 162 13.13 24.44 -3.40
C GLU A 162 13.45 23.07 -2.79
N GLY A 163 12.88 21.97 -3.30
CA GLY A 163 13.16 20.62 -2.80
C GLY A 163 12.25 20.24 -1.64
N LEU A 164 12.81 19.72 -0.53
CA LEU A 164 11.98 19.27 0.60
C LEU A 164 11.47 20.46 1.41
N ILE A 165 10.15 20.53 1.58
CA ILE A 165 9.44 21.58 2.30
C ILE A 165 8.77 21.01 3.53
N THR A 166 8.83 21.75 4.64
CA THR A 166 7.93 21.54 5.79
C THR A 166 6.78 22.53 5.74
N ILE A 167 5.59 22.09 6.10
CA ILE A 167 4.37 22.91 6.13
C ILE A 167 3.77 22.81 7.54
N ASP A 168 3.51 23.95 8.17
CA ASP A 168 2.81 24.02 9.44
C ASP A 168 1.31 23.72 9.22
N PRO A 169 0.77 22.61 9.76
CA PRO A 169 -0.63 22.25 9.54
C PRO A 169 -1.64 23.22 10.16
N ALA A 170 -1.23 24.10 11.08
CA ALA A 170 -2.12 25.09 11.69
C ALA A 170 -2.23 26.39 10.88
N THR A 171 -1.17 26.76 10.17
CA THR A 171 -1.09 28.06 9.45
C THR A 171 -0.96 27.91 7.94
N GLY A 172 -0.63 26.71 7.46
CA GLY A 172 -0.33 26.43 6.07
C GLY A 172 1.01 27.00 5.59
N LEU A 173 1.83 27.62 6.46
CA LEU A 173 3.10 28.23 6.05
C LEU A 173 4.14 27.16 5.69
N GLY A 174 4.73 27.28 4.50
CA GLY A 174 5.83 26.46 4.02
C GLY A 174 7.19 26.99 4.49
N THR A 175 8.15 26.09 4.67
CA THR A 175 9.54 26.41 4.97
C THR A 175 10.45 25.38 4.30
N ASP A 176 11.33 25.87 3.43
CA ASP A 176 12.41 25.09 2.83
C ASP A 176 13.31 24.48 3.90
N VAL A 177 13.48 23.17 3.86
CA VAL A 177 14.34 22.42 4.78
C VAL A 177 15.81 22.78 4.56
N ASN A 178 16.23 22.96 3.31
CA ASN A 178 17.61 23.26 2.97
C ASN A 178 17.75 23.93 1.58
N PRO A 179 17.89 25.27 1.53
CA PRO A 179 18.07 26.01 0.28
C PRO A 179 19.30 25.67 -0.54
N ALA A 180 20.23 24.85 0.00
CA ALA A 180 21.38 24.37 -0.74
C ALA A 180 21.10 23.08 -1.54
N ILE A 181 19.95 22.43 -1.33
CA ILE A 181 19.54 21.20 -2.03
C ILE A 181 18.27 21.52 -2.83
N PRO A 182 18.38 21.91 -4.11
CA PRO A 182 17.22 22.24 -4.91
C PRO A 182 16.38 21.00 -5.22
N GLY A 183 15.12 21.26 -5.56
CA GLY A 183 14.21 20.28 -6.12
C GLY A 183 14.73 19.68 -7.41
N VAL A 184 14.46 18.39 -7.60
CA VAL A 184 14.73 17.67 -8.85
C VAL A 184 13.42 17.53 -9.60
N ASP A 185 13.33 18.22 -10.73
CA ASP A 185 12.17 18.26 -11.61
C ASP A 185 11.69 16.86 -12.06
N GLY A 186 10.40 16.59 -11.89
CA GLY A 186 9.72 15.35 -12.28
C GLY A 186 10.16 14.08 -11.55
N ALA A 187 10.97 14.20 -10.50
CA ALA A 187 11.50 13.05 -9.77
C ALA A 187 10.60 12.58 -8.63
N VAL A 188 9.84 13.48 -8.00
CA VAL A 188 9.11 13.26 -6.74
C VAL A 188 7.68 13.81 -6.84
N GLY A 189 6.77 12.98 -7.34
CA GLY A 189 5.34 13.25 -7.35
C GLY A 189 4.62 12.87 -6.05
N THR A 190 5.25 12.08 -5.17
CA THR A 190 4.59 11.58 -3.95
C THR A 190 5.58 11.33 -2.82
N LEU A 191 5.07 11.37 -1.58
CA LEU A 191 5.80 11.16 -0.33
C LEU A 191 4.99 10.26 0.60
N CYS A 192 5.65 9.40 1.37
CA CYS A 192 5.02 8.69 2.48
C CYS A 192 6.06 8.36 3.57
N PHE A 193 5.59 8.20 4.81
CA PHE A 193 6.43 7.77 5.92
C PHE A 193 6.23 6.28 6.20
N SER A 194 7.32 5.58 6.47
CA SER A 194 7.25 4.28 7.15
C SER A 194 6.92 4.45 8.63
N ASP A 195 6.52 3.36 9.30
CA ASP A 195 6.25 3.34 10.75
C ASP A 195 7.49 3.72 11.60
N LEU A 196 8.70 3.66 11.02
CA LEU A 196 9.95 4.07 11.66
C LEU A 196 10.30 5.54 11.43
N GLY A 197 9.47 6.29 10.70
CA GLY A 197 9.69 7.70 10.41
C GLY A 197 10.69 7.98 9.28
N VAL A 198 11.01 6.98 8.46
CA VAL A 198 11.79 7.18 7.22
C VAL A 198 10.85 7.72 6.14
N LEU A 199 11.21 8.86 5.54
CA LEU A 199 10.45 9.50 4.46
C LEU A 199 10.89 8.94 3.11
N TYR A 200 9.96 8.33 2.41
CA TYR A 200 10.15 7.84 1.05
C TYR A 200 9.62 8.86 0.05
N ALA A 201 10.25 8.89 -1.11
CA ALA A 201 9.86 9.70 -2.27
C ALA A 201 9.64 8.79 -3.49
N GLY A 202 8.58 9.08 -4.24
CA GLY A 202 8.21 8.38 -5.45
C GLY A 202 7.78 9.35 -6.55
N GLY A 203 7.91 8.94 -7.80
CA GLY A 203 7.66 9.73 -8.99
C GLY A 203 8.27 9.00 -10.17
N GLY A 204 9.10 9.67 -10.99
CA GLY A 204 9.96 8.96 -11.95
C GLY A 204 11.13 8.20 -11.30
N ALA A 205 11.53 8.61 -10.10
CA ALA A 205 12.53 7.92 -9.29
C ALA A 205 11.91 7.49 -7.95
N PHE A 206 12.50 6.46 -7.34
CA PHE A 206 12.15 6.01 -6.01
C PHE A 206 13.36 6.14 -5.09
N GLY A 207 13.16 6.68 -3.90
CA GLY A 207 14.24 6.91 -2.97
C GLY A 207 13.79 7.33 -1.58
N ILE A 208 14.77 7.73 -0.77
CA ILE A 208 14.59 8.17 0.62
C ILE A 208 15.03 9.63 0.72
N LEU A 209 14.24 10.45 1.40
CA LEU A 209 14.57 11.82 1.74
C LEU A 209 14.96 11.92 3.22
N ASP A 210 16.10 12.54 3.48
CA ASP A 210 16.50 12.91 4.84
C ASP A 210 15.72 14.17 5.28
N THR A 211 14.86 14.04 6.29
CA THR A 211 13.97 15.12 6.74
C THR A 211 14.67 16.29 7.40
N THR A 212 15.96 16.16 7.75
CA THR A 212 16.76 17.22 8.38
C THR A 212 17.53 18.02 7.35
N THR A 213 17.97 17.37 6.27
CA THR A 213 18.87 17.96 5.27
C THR A 213 18.21 18.18 3.91
N GLY A 214 17.08 17.54 3.63
CA GLY A 214 16.45 17.51 2.31
C GLY A 214 17.18 16.62 1.30
N ALA A 215 18.24 15.91 1.70
CA ALA A 215 19.05 15.11 0.79
C ALA A 215 18.27 13.89 0.28
N HIS A 216 18.29 13.69 -1.05
CA HIS A 216 17.68 12.54 -1.71
C HIS A 216 18.71 11.42 -1.96
N THR A 217 18.41 10.23 -1.44
CA THR A 217 19.12 8.99 -1.75
C THR A 217 18.26 8.13 -2.66
N MET A 218 18.58 8.11 -3.95
CA MET A 218 17.86 7.29 -4.92
C MET A 218 18.12 5.81 -4.68
N VAL A 219 17.05 5.02 -4.70
CA VAL A 219 17.06 3.55 -4.62
C VAL A 219 16.95 2.94 -6.02
N SER A 220 15.98 3.40 -6.83
CA SER A 220 15.78 2.92 -8.21
C SER A 220 15.08 3.96 -9.09
N PHE A 221 15.03 3.68 -10.40
CA PHE A 221 14.08 4.33 -11.31
C PHE A 221 12.81 3.48 -11.41
N LEU A 222 11.66 4.14 -11.42
CA LEU A 222 10.39 3.46 -11.59
C LEU A 222 10.03 3.35 -13.08
N PRO A 223 9.46 2.22 -13.52
CA PRO A 223 9.08 2.04 -14.93
C PRO A 223 7.90 2.93 -15.34
N VAL A 224 7.09 3.37 -14.36
CA VAL A 224 5.96 4.28 -14.53
C VAL A 224 5.99 5.30 -13.38
N PRO A 225 5.77 6.61 -13.65
CA PRO A 225 5.67 7.60 -12.59
C PRO A 225 4.47 7.33 -11.68
N VAL A 226 4.68 7.45 -10.37
CA VAL A 226 3.61 7.33 -9.36
C VAL A 226 3.23 8.69 -8.80
N ASN A 227 1.94 8.88 -8.56
CA ASN A 227 1.38 10.14 -8.04
C ASN A 227 0.95 10.03 -6.57
N GLY A 228 0.67 8.81 -6.11
CA GLY A 228 0.35 8.55 -4.72
C GLY A 228 1.07 7.28 -4.28
N MET A 229 1.60 7.26 -3.07
CA MET A 229 2.09 6.03 -2.47
C MET A 229 1.89 6.03 -0.96
N GLU A 230 1.82 4.84 -0.39
CA GLU A 230 1.55 4.68 1.03
C GLU A 230 2.02 3.33 1.52
N PHE A 231 2.45 3.26 2.79
CA PHE A 231 2.81 1.99 3.38
C PHE A 231 1.57 1.15 3.65
N LEU A 232 1.58 -0.10 3.23
CA LEU A 232 0.58 -1.07 3.68
C LEU A 232 0.91 -1.48 5.11
N ASP A 233 -0.08 -1.45 5.98
CA ASP A 233 0.06 -2.11 7.27
C ASP A 233 0.33 -3.60 7.02
N PRO A 234 1.22 -4.24 7.81
CA PRO A 234 1.32 -5.69 7.81
C PRO A 234 -0.09 -6.26 7.98
N ILE A 235 -0.48 -7.20 7.13
CA ILE A 235 -1.82 -7.78 7.19
C ILE A 235 -1.92 -8.52 8.53
N SER A 236 -2.50 -7.87 9.54
CA SER A 236 -2.67 -8.44 10.88
C SER A 236 -3.78 -9.51 10.93
N ASN A 237 -4.41 -9.80 9.79
CA ASN A 237 -5.40 -10.86 9.73
C ASN A 237 -4.69 -12.22 9.79
N PRO A 238 -5.12 -13.14 10.67
CA PRO A 238 -4.60 -14.49 10.65
C PRO A 238 -4.87 -15.10 9.27
N LEU A 239 -3.90 -15.90 8.79
CA LEU A 239 -4.03 -16.65 7.54
C LEU A 239 -5.42 -17.32 7.50
N ARG A 240 -6.24 -16.99 6.50
CA ARG A 240 -7.62 -17.46 6.43
C ARG A 240 -7.86 -18.21 5.13
N LEU A 241 -8.25 -19.46 5.24
CA LEU A 241 -8.56 -20.34 4.12
C LEU A 241 -10.05 -20.33 3.81
N SER A 242 -10.36 -20.17 2.53
CA SER A 242 -11.67 -20.41 1.93
C SER A 242 -11.55 -21.50 0.85
N VAL A 243 -12.59 -22.34 0.73
CA VAL A 243 -12.68 -23.37 -0.30
C VAL A 243 -14.05 -23.24 -0.98
N THR A 244 -14.07 -23.25 -2.31
CA THR A 244 -15.27 -23.19 -3.14
C THR A 244 -15.30 -24.33 -4.15
N GLY A 245 -16.48 -24.64 -4.70
CA GLY A 245 -16.66 -25.73 -5.67
C GLY A 245 -17.66 -26.79 -5.19
N GLN A 246 -17.75 -27.90 -5.92
CA GLN A 246 -18.63 -29.03 -5.59
C GLN A 246 -17.81 -30.27 -5.25
N CYS A 247 -18.29 -31.06 -4.29
CA CYS A 247 -17.81 -32.41 -4.01
C CYS A 247 -18.95 -33.41 -4.23
N PRO A 248 -18.82 -34.39 -5.16
CA PRO A 248 -17.70 -34.59 -6.08
C PRO A 248 -17.60 -33.47 -7.12
N GLY A 249 -16.38 -33.14 -7.54
CA GLY A 249 -16.15 -32.09 -8.53
C GLY A 249 -14.79 -31.43 -8.43
N VAL A 250 -14.67 -30.22 -8.96
CA VAL A 250 -13.46 -29.38 -8.84
C VAL A 250 -13.65 -28.43 -7.67
N LEU A 251 -12.69 -28.45 -6.74
CA LEU A 251 -12.61 -27.52 -5.63
C LEU A 251 -11.49 -26.51 -5.91
N ALA A 252 -11.68 -25.27 -5.48
CA ALA A 252 -10.69 -24.21 -5.50
C ALA A 252 -10.45 -23.73 -4.06
N ALA A 253 -9.19 -23.54 -3.69
CA ALA A 253 -8.80 -23.03 -2.38
C ALA A 253 -8.14 -21.66 -2.54
N ALA A 254 -8.48 -20.73 -1.66
CA ALA A 254 -7.90 -19.41 -1.59
C ALA A 254 -7.55 -19.06 -0.14
N VAL A 255 -6.44 -18.37 0.06
CA VAL A 255 -6.07 -17.78 1.35
C VAL A 255 -5.95 -16.28 1.22
N ASP A 256 -6.27 -15.62 2.32
CA ASP A 256 -5.95 -14.22 2.58
C ASP A 256 -5.14 -14.13 3.90
N GLY A 257 -4.39 -13.05 4.10
CA GLY A 257 -3.64 -12.83 5.35
C GLY A 257 -2.23 -13.41 5.39
N ALA A 258 -1.66 -13.82 4.25
CA ALA A 258 -0.21 -14.02 4.17
C ALA A 258 0.49 -12.67 4.01
N SER A 259 1.82 -12.62 4.13
CA SER A 259 2.59 -11.49 3.59
C SER A 259 2.78 -11.70 2.08
N PRO A 260 3.03 -10.62 1.32
CA PRO A 260 3.30 -10.77 -0.09
C PRO A 260 4.51 -11.67 -0.38
N ARG A 261 4.35 -12.52 -1.41
CA ARG A 261 5.33 -13.54 -1.83
C ARG A 261 5.62 -14.65 -0.83
N ASP A 262 4.85 -14.75 0.26
CA ASP A 262 4.95 -15.89 1.14
C ASP A 262 4.68 -17.21 0.40
N VAL A 263 5.40 -18.27 0.78
CA VAL A 263 5.18 -19.58 0.19
C VAL A 263 4.05 -20.28 0.92
N ILE A 264 2.89 -20.41 0.28
CA ILE A 264 1.71 -21.05 0.86
C ILE A 264 1.68 -22.53 0.46
N ALA A 265 1.75 -23.41 1.43
CA ALA A 265 1.51 -24.84 1.28
C ALA A 265 0.03 -25.17 1.50
N TRP A 266 -0.57 -25.87 0.53
CA TRP A 266 -1.94 -26.35 0.61
C TRP A 266 -1.95 -27.79 1.09
N LEU A 267 -2.37 -28.01 2.32
CA LEU A 267 -2.33 -29.30 3.00
C LEU A 267 -3.74 -29.87 3.07
N TYR A 268 -3.85 -31.19 2.95
CA TYR A 268 -5.14 -31.86 3.06
C TYR A 268 -5.04 -33.22 3.75
N SER A 269 -6.16 -33.71 4.25
CA SER A 269 -6.31 -35.08 4.74
C SER A 269 -7.67 -35.65 4.38
N VAL A 270 -7.77 -36.98 4.33
CA VAL A 270 -9.01 -37.71 4.04
C VAL A 270 -9.25 -38.72 5.15
N GLY A 271 -10.39 -38.61 5.84
CA GLY A 271 -10.80 -39.57 6.87
C GLY A 271 -9.99 -39.52 8.17
N SER A 272 -9.11 -38.52 8.34
CA SER A 272 -8.38 -38.27 9.59
C SER A 272 -8.65 -36.85 10.11
N SER A 273 -8.61 -36.71 11.43
CA SER A 273 -8.80 -35.46 12.16
C SER A 273 -7.81 -35.34 13.30
N GLY A 274 -7.61 -34.13 13.80
CA GLY A 274 -6.85 -33.86 15.01
C GLY A 274 -5.43 -33.36 14.75
N PRO A 275 -4.64 -33.21 15.83
CA PRO A 275 -3.33 -32.58 15.75
C PRO A 275 -2.32 -33.46 15.01
N PHE A 276 -1.55 -32.83 14.13
CA PHE A 276 -0.34 -33.37 13.54
C PHE A 276 0.77 -32.34 13.66
N THR A 277 1.89 -32.72 14.27
CA THR A 277 3.07 -31.85 14.38
C THR A 277 3.99 -32.09 13.21
N ILE A 278 4.35 -31.03 12.48
CA ILE A 278 5.31 -31.12 11.37
C ILE A 278 6.67 -31.60 11.91
N PRO A 279 7.20 -32.73 11.40
CA PRO A 279 8.38 -33.36 11.99
C PRO A 279 9.72 -32.71 11.62
N SER A 280 9.78 -32.01 10.48
CA SER A 280 11.02 -31.44 9.93
C SER A 280 10.71 -30.34 8.90
N ASP A 281 11.62 -29.37 8.77
CA ASP A 281 11.66 -28.29 7.76
C ASP A 281 10.40 -27.43 7.59
N PRO A 282 10.53 -26.27 6.94
CA PRO A 282 10.90 -25.01 7.62
C PRO A 282 10.03 -24.67 8.85
N CYS A 283 8.89 -25.33 9.00
CA CYS A 283 7.90 -25.18 10.06
C CYS A 283 7.83 -26.39 11.00
N ALA A 284 8.97 -27.01 11.28
CA ALA A 284 9.05 -28.10 12.26
C ALA A 284 8.49 -27.64 13.62
N GLY A 285 7.63 -28.47 14.22
CA GLY A 285 6.95 -28.13 15.48
C GLY A 285 5.60 -27.43 15.31
N THR A 286 5.26 -26.91 14.12
CA THR A 286 3.93 -26.35 13.85
C THR A 286 2.86 -27.44 13.93
N LEU A 287 1.75 -27.12 14.59
CA LEU A 287 0.60 -28.00 14.78
C LEU A 287 -0.45 -27.77 13.67
N LEU A 288 -0.72 -28.81 12.88
CA LEU A 288 -1.81 -28.85 11.90
C LEU A 288 -3.03 -29.57 12.50
N ASP A 289 -4.24 -29.24 12.07
CA ASP A 289 -5.47 -29.92 12.49
C ASP A 289 -6.06 -30.82 11.38
N LEU A 290 -5.16 -31.56 10.73
CA LEU A 290 -5.46 -32.47 9.61
C LEU A 290 -5.29 -33.96 9.97
N GLY A 291 -4.71 -34.26 11.12
CA GLY A 291 -4.41 -35.62 11.58
C GLY A 291 -3.19 -36.25 10.90
N ALA A 292 -2.87 -37.50 11.29
CA ALA A 292 -1.62 -38.18 10.92
C ALA A 292 -1.43 -38.46 9.42
N ASN A 293 -2.50 -38.44 8.63
CA ASN A 293 -2.46 -38.73 7.19
C ASN A 293 -2.42 -37.45 6.34
N VAL A 294 -1.94 -36.33 6.90
CA VAL A 294 -1.78 -35.07 6.16
C VAL A 294 -0.89 -35.25 4.93
N ARG A 295 -1.26 -34.61 3.83
CA ARG A 295 -0.52 -34.60 2.57
C ARG A 295 -0.37 -33.18 2.06
N LEU A 296 0.77 -32.91 1.43
CA LEU A 296 0.97 -31.72 0.63
C LEU A 296 0.25 -31.89 -0.71
N GLY A 297 -0.66 -30.97 -1.03
CA GLY A 297 -1.31 -30.89 -2.33
C GLY A 297 -0.46 -30.12 -3.33
N THR A 298 -0.28 -28.82 -3.08
CA THR A 298 0.55 -27.93 -3.92
C THR A 298 1.17 -26.82 -3.07
N GLN A 299 2.06 -26.05 -3.67
CA GLN A 299 2.59 -24.80 -3.12
C GLN A 299 2.34 -23.67 -4.11
N THR A 300 2.03 -22.49 -3.59
CA THR A 300 1.86 -21.28 -4.40
C THR A 300 2.50 -20.12 -3.67
N LEU A 301 3.04 -19.18 -4.42
CA LEU A 301 3.38 -17.88 -3.83
C LEU A 301 2.08 -17.13 -3.55
N ALA A 302 1.99 -16.52 -2.37
CA ALA A 302 1.04 -15.46 -2.14
C ALA A 302 1.33 -14.36 -3.15
N GLY A 303 0.28 -13.87 -3.79
CA GLY A 303 0.32 -12.69 -4.61
C GLY A 303 0.70 -11.47 -3.79
N GLU A 304 0.80 -10.34 -4.47
CA GLU A 304 1.29 -9.10 -3.90
C GLU A 304 0.36 -8.54 -2.79
N PHE A 305 -0.83 -9.11 -2.54
CA PHE A 305 -1.70 -8.73 -1.43
C PHE A 305 -1.74 -9.76 -0.29
N GLY A 306 -0.79 -10.68 -0.26
CA GLY A 306 -0.84 -11.75 0.72
C GLY A 306 -1.96 -12.76 0.48
N ASN A 307 -2.56 -12.73 -0.72
CA ASN A 307 -3.59 -13.65 -1.14
C ASN A 307 -2.99 -14.74 -2.03
N ALA A 308 -3.31 -16.01 -1.79
CA ALA A 308 -2.85 -17.09 -2.66
C ALA A 308 -4.04 -17.94 -3.12
N ARG A 309 -3.96 -18.50 -4.32
CA ARG A 309 -4.99 -19.41 -4.86
C ARG A 309 -4.34 -20.69 -5.35
N ALA A 310 -4.82 -21.83 -4.87
CA ALA A 310 -4.46 -23.11 -5.44
C ALA A 310 -5.17 -23.30 -6.79
N VAL A 311 -4.45 -23.81 -7.78
CA VAL A 311 -5.07 -24.32 -9.01
C VAL A 311 -6.01 -25.46 -8.63
N GLY A 312 -7.25 -25.42 -9.13
CA GLY A 312 -8.32 -26.29 -8.68
C GLY A 312 -7.96 -27.78 -8.73
N PHE A 313 -8.40 -28.54 -7.72
CA PHE A 313 -8.14 -29.97 -7.60
C PHE A 313 -9.45 -30.76 -7.64
N THR A 314 -9.42 -31.91 -8.31
CA THR A 314 -10.59 -32.78 -8.47
C THR A 314 -10.78 -33.66 -7.23
N ALA A 315 -11.94 -33.55 -6.57
CA ALA A 315 -12.34 -34.36 -5.43
C ALA A 315 -13.26 -35.52 -5.87
N PRO A 316 -12.83 -36.80 -5.73
CA PRO A 316 -13.69 -37.94 -5.99
C PRO A 316 -14.85 -38.05 -5.00
N ALA A 317 -15.98 -38.64 -5.40
CA ALA A 317 -17.15 -38.79 -4.53
C ALA A 317 -16.83 -39.53 -3.21
N ALA A 318 -15.85 -40.44 -3.24
CA ALA A 318 -15.42 -41.20 -2.07
C ALA A 318 -14.73 -40.37 -0.97
N VAL A 319 -14.29 -39.14 -1.26
CA VAL A 319 -13.63 -38.27 -0.26
C VAL A 319 -14.54 -37.16 0.27
N CYS A 320 -15.73 -36.99 -0.30
CA CYS A 320 -16.70 -35.99 0.14
C CYS A 320 -17.25 -36.35 1.53
N GLY A 321 -17.37 -35.37 2.42
CA GLY A 321 -17.65 -35.58 3.83
C GLY A 321 -16.49 -36.20 4.62
N GLN A 322 -15.28 -36.29 4.03
CA GLN A 322 -14.08 -36.79 4.71
C GLN A 322 -12.85 -35.90 4.48
N LEU A 323 -12.90 -35.01 3.49
CA LEU A 323 -11.80 -34.16 3.08
C LEU A 323 -11.71 -32.94 3.99
N ARG A 324 -10.50 -32.69 4.49
CA ARG A 324 -10.14 -31.48 5.24
C ARG A 324 -8.97 -30.79 4.56
N ILE A 325 -9.00 -29.47 4.56
CA ILE A 325 -7.98 -28.65 3.90
C ILE A 325 -7.52 -27.58 4.89
N GLN A 326 -6.21 -27.34 4.94
CA GLN A 326 -5.58 -26.28 5.72
C GLN A 326 -4.45 -25.67 4.88
N ALA A 327 -4.23 -24.37 4.98
CA ALA A 327 -3.06 -23.72 4.43
C ALA A 327 -2.02 -23.50 5.52
N LEU A 328 -0.76 -23.57 5.13
CA LEU A 328 0.40 -23.28 5.97
C LEU A 328 1.26 -22.25 5.23
N ASN A 329 1.53 -21.12 5.87
CA ASN A 329 2.53 -20.19 5.40
C ASN A 329 3.91 -20.76 5.75
N LEU A 330 4.70 -21.19 4.76
CA LEU A 330 6.03 -21.76 4.98
C LEU A 330 7.08 -20.71 5.34
N THR A 331 6.78 -19.43 5.17
CA THR A 331 7.66 -18.32 5.60
C THR A 331 7.51 -18.06 7.08
N THR A 332 6.26 -17.91 7.57
CA THR A 332 5.96 -17.51 8.95
C THR A 332 5.59 -18.68 9.86
N CYS A 333 5.31 -19.85 9.28
CA CYS A 333 4.81 -21.04 9.95
C CYS A 333 3.43 -20.88 10.61
N GLU A 334 2.67 -19.87 10.20
CA GLU A 334 1.28 -19.67 10.56
C GLU A 334 0.36 -20.60 9.78
N THR A 335 -0.64 -21.12 10.49
CA THR A 335 -1.64 -22.02 9.92
C THR A 335 -2.97 -21.30 9.74
N SER A 336 -3.68 -21.64 8.67
CA SER A 336 -5.05 -21.17 8.50
C SER A 336 -6.05 -21.94 9.36
N ASN A 337 -7.32 -21.50 9.33
CA ASN A 337 -8.44 -22.37 9.69
C ASN A 337 -8.47 -23.64 8.82
N VAL A 338 -9.06 -24.71 9.35
CA VAL A 338 -9.37 -25.92 8.58
C VAL A 338 -10.73 -25.77 7.92
N VAL A 339 -10.85 -26.17 6.66
CA VAL A 339 -12.13 -26.29 5.96
C VAL A 339 -12.47 -27.77 5.76
N PHE A 340 -13.63 -28.18 6.24
CA PHE A 340 -14.21 -29.51 6.00
C PHE A 340 -15.11 -29.45 4.77
N VAL A 341 -14.89 -30.36 3.82
CA VAL A 341 -15.62 -30.39 2.55
C VAL A 341 -16.65 -31.52 2.59
N GLU A 342 -17.92 -31.14 2.51
CA GLU A 342 -19.09 -32.03 2.47
C GLU A 342 -19.48 -32.43 1.04
#